data_AF-I3ZSS2-F1
#
_entry.id   AF-I3ZSS2-F1
#
_cell.length_a   1.000
_cell.length_b   1.000
_cell.length_c   1.000
_cell.angle_alpha   90.00
_cell.angle_beta   90.00
_cell.angle_gamma   90.00
#
_symmetry.space_group_name_H-M   'P 1'
#
loop_
_entity.id
_entity.type
_entity.pdbx_description
1 polymer ?
#
loop_
_entity_poly.entity_id
_entity_poly.type
_entity_poly.pdbx_seq_one_letter_code
_entity_poly.pdbx_strand_id
1 'polypeptide(L)'
;MRLVSFLASLVVLVSFPLVWLRPPSGDVTFLGILGRVLLPQEGFEGAFWWLNPSSTGSIFTFVVFFAGIFMILLGVLFGILGGRLGPGLGIFGMLIFTLVVWHFYGNDLPNIIGEGYLLALGGFLAGVMFGGGRYL
;
A
#
# COMPACT_ATOMS: atom_id res chain seq x y z
N MET A 1 10.47 -21.41 4.70
CA MET A 1 9.09 -20.87 4.62
C MET A 1 8.88 -19.69 5.55
N ARG A 2 8.99 -19.85 6.89
CA ARG A 2 8.84 -18.73 7.85
C ARG A 2 9.83 -17.59 7.58
N LEU A 3 11.10 -17.92 7.32
CA LEU A 3 12.14 -16.92 7.02
C LEU A 3 11.84 -16.12 5.73
N VAL A 4 11.30 -16.77 4.70
CA VAL A 4 10.99 -16.10 3.43
C VAL A 4 9.81 -15.15 3.60
N SER A 5 8.73 -15.58 4.28
CA SER A 5 7.59 -14.71 4.60
C SER A 5 8.03 -13.52 5.45
N PHE A 6 8.89 -13.76 6.44
CA PHE A 6 9.48 -12.72 7.29
C PHE A 6 10.28 -11.71 6.47
N LEU A 7 11.26 -12.17 5.67
CA LEU A 7 12.12 -11.30 4.87
C LEU A 7 11.30 -10.53 3.81
N ALA A 8 10.36 -11.20 3.14
CA ALA A 8 9.43 -10.57 2.22
C ALA A 8 8.63 -9.44 2.88
N SER A 9 8.09 -9.69 4.06
CA SER A 9 7.29 -8.71 4.81
C SER A 9 8.15 -7.57 5.37
N LEU A 10 9.41 -7.87 5.70
CA LEU A 10 10.40 -6.87 6.09
C LEU A 10 10.72 -5.94 4.91
N VAL A 11 10.87 -6.49 3.69
CA VAL A 11 11.04 -5.71 2.45
C VAL A 11 9.83 -4.77 2.24
N VAL A 12 8.62 -5.26 2.47
CA VAL A 12 7.42 -4.39 2.41
C VAL A 12 7.48 -3.30 3.49
N LEU A 13 7.85 -3.64 4.72
CA LEU A 13 7.93 -2.66 5.80
C LEU A 13 8.91 -1.52 5.48
N VAL A 14 10.09 -1.85 4.94
CA VAL A 14 11.09 -0.83 4.55
C VAL A 14 10.72 -0.05 3.29
N SER A 15 9.66 -0.44 2.58
CA SER A 15 9.15 0.31 1.43
C SER A 15 8.28 1.50 1.83
N PHE A 16 7.71 1.53 3.05
CA PHE A 16 6.83 2.62 3.50
C PHE A 16 7.46 4.02 3.51
N PRO A 17 8.75 4.19 3.86
CA PRO A 17 9.41 5.49 3.76
C PRO A 17 9.62 6.00 2.33
N LEU A 18 9.58 5.13 1.32
CA LEU A 18 9.83 5.48 -0.08
C LEU A 18 8.61 6.12 -0.73
N VAL A 19 8.76 6.60 -1.97
CA VAL A 19 7.66 7.15 -2.76
C VAL A 19 6.74 6.03 -3.22
N TRP A 20 5.48 6.10 -2.82
CA TRP A 20 4.45 5.13 -3.21
C TRP A 20 3.65 5.60 -4.43
N LEU A 21 3.35 6.90 -4.49
CA LEU A 21 2.67 7.51 -5.61
C LEU A 21 3.40 8.80 -6.02
N ARG A 22 3.38 9.11 -7.31
CA ARG A 22 3.98 10.28 -7.97
C ARG A 22 2.93 11.04 -8.79
N PRO A 23 1.83 11.51 -8.18
CA PRO A 23 0.89 12.33 -8.92
C PRO A 23 1.55 13.62 -9.42
N PRO A 24 1.03 14.26 -10.48
CA PRO A 24 1.59 15.50 -11.05
C PRO A 24 1.77 16.64 -10.04
N SER A 25 1.09 16.50 -8.91
CA SER A 25 0.92 17.48 -7.88
C SER A 25 1.89 17.26 -6.69
N GLY A 26 2.70 16.20 -6.73
CA GLY A 26 3.82 15.96 -5.83
C GLY A 26 3.88 14.53 -5.29
N ASP A 27 5.08 14.07 -4.95
CA ASP A 27 5.32 12.71 -4.45
C ASP A 27 4.60 12.44 -3.12
N VAL A 28 4.01 11.24 -3.03
CA VAL A 28 3.28 10.74 -1.86
C VAL A 28 4.09 9.62 -1.22
N THR A 29 4.52 9.86 0.01
CA THR A 29 5.13 8.89 0.91
C THR A 29 4.25 8.72 2.15
N PHE A 30 4.33 7.58 2.84
CA PHE A 30 3.60 7.41 4.11
C PHE A 30 4.08 8.38 5.19
N LEU A 31 5.37 8.72 5.18
CA LEU A 31 5.93 9.73 6.08
C LEU A 31 5.39 11.14 5.77
N GLY A 32 5.24 11.47 4.49
CA GLY A 32 4.63 12.72 4.05
C GLY A 32 3.16 12.83 4.48
N ILE A 33 2.39 11.73 4.33
CA ILE A 33 1.01 11.65 4.83
C ILE A 33 0.98 11.85 6.34
N LEU A 34 1.82 11.13 7.09
CA LEU A 34 1.89 11.25 8.55
C LEU A 34 2.22 12.68 8.99
N GLY A 35 3.20 13.31 8.33
CA GLY A 35 3.57 14.70 8.58
C GLY A 35 2.39 15.66 8.39
N ARG A 36 1.64 15.53 7.30
CA ARG A 36 0.47 16.38 7.02
C ARG A 36 -0.70 16.15 7.98
N VAL A 37 -0.96 14.89 8.35
CA VAL A 37 -2.01 14.55 9.33
C VAL A 37 -1.70 15.12 10.70
N LEU A 38 -0.43 15.13 11.10
CA LEU A 38 0.00 15.65 12.40
C LEU A 38 0.08 17.19 12.45
N LEU A 39 0.07 17.86 11.29
CA LEU A 39 0.13 19.31 11.21
C LEU A 39 -1.27 19.94 11.35
N PRO A 40 -1.47 20.92 12.28
CA PRO A 40 -2.78 21.49 12.59
C PRO A 40 -3.50 22.18 11.43
N GLN A 41 -2.78 22.58 10.37
CA GLN A 41 -3.34 23.38 9.27
C GLN A 41 -3.81 22.57 8.06
N GLU A 42 -3.29 21.36 7.85
CA GLU A 42 -3.67 20.52 6.70
C GLU A 42 -4.64 19.40 7.10
N GLY A 43 -4.44 18.79 8.27
CA GLY A 43 -5.29 17.73 8.79
C GLY A 43 -5.44 16.54 7.82
N PHE A 44 -6.53 15.80 7.97
CA PHE A 44 -6.79 14.59 7.17
C PHE A 44 -7.10 14.90 5.70
N GLU A 45 -7.84 15.97 5.44
CA GLU A 45 -8.18 16.39 4.07
C GLU A 45 -6.94 16.81 3.28
N GLY A 46 -6.02 17.58 3.88
CA GLY A 46 -4.76 18.01 3.25
C GLY A 46 -3.75 16.88 3.04
N ALA A 47 -3.85 15.77 3.79
CA ALA A 47 -3.02 14.59 3.59
C ALA A 47 -3.51 13.68 2.45
N PHE A 48 -4.81 13.69 2.18
CA PHE A 48 -5.47 12.81 1.20
C PHE A 48 -6.16 13.56 0.04
N TRP A 49 -5.81 14.82 -0.16
CA TRP A 49 -6.25 15.65 -1.29
C TRP A 49 -6.09 14.98 -2.66
N TRP A 50 -5.07 14.13 -2.83
CA TRP A 50 -4.81 13.36 -4.05
C TRP A 50 -5.86 12.26 -4.29
N LEU A 51 -6.62 11.85 -3.26
CA LEU A 51 -7.82 11.01 -3.35
C LEU A 51 -9.11 11.83 -3.57
N ASN A 52 -9.02 13.15 -3.79
CA ASN A 52 -10.20 14.01 -4.01
C ASN A 52 -9.95 15.14 -5.04
N PRO A 53 -9.72 14.83 -6.33
CA PRO A 53 -9.49 15.87 -7.33
C PRO A 53 -10.74 16.67 -7.74
N SER A 54 -11.97 16.26 -7.38
CA SER A 54 -13.20 16.90 -7.93
C SER A 54 -14.50 16.72 -7.10
N SER A 55 -14.42 16.64 -5.78
CA SER A 55 -15.57 16.48 -4.85
C SER A 55 -16.45 15.23 -5.05
N THR A 56 -16.06 14.32 -5.95
CA THR A 56 -16.86 13.13 -6.31
C THR A 56 -16.20 11.82 -5.85
N GLY A 57 -15.11 11.90 -5.08
CA GLY A 57 -14.61 10.76 -4.32
C GLY A 57 -15.57 10.47 -3.18
N SER A 58 -16.52 9.56 -3.40
CA SER A 58 -17.49 9.20 -2.36
C SER A 58 -16.77 8.69 -1.09
N ILE A 59 -17.37 8.91 0.08
CA ILE A 59 -16.90 8.35 1.38
C ILE A 59 -16.54 6.85 1.24
N PHE A 60 -17.26 6.13 0.39
CA PHE A 60 -16.99 4.73 0.08
C PHE A 60 -15.57 4.50 -0.47
N THR A 61 -15.08 5.33 -1.40
CA THR A 61 -13.73 5.21 -1.97
C THR A 61 -12.65 5.40 -0.89
N PHE A 62 -12.87 6.33 0.04
CA PHE A 62 -12.00 6.51 1.21
C PHE A 62 -12.01 5.28 2.12
N VAL A 63 -13.18 4.72 2.43
CA VAL A 63 -13.30 3.51 3.25
C VAL A 63 -12.57 2.33 2.59
N VAL A 64 -12.75 2.14 1.29
CA VAL A 64 -12.09 1.08 0.51
C VAL A 64 -10.58 1.28 0.49
N PHE A 65 -10.10 2.52 0.35
CA PHE A 65 -8.69 2.87 0.41
C PHE A 65 -8.05 2.47 1.75
N PHE A 66 -8.66 2.89 2.87
CA PHE A 66 -8.16 2.54 4.20
C PHE A 66 -8.27 1.06 4.50
N ALA A 67 -9.31 0.37 4.01
CA ALA A 67 -9.40 -1.08 4.10
C ALA A 67 -8.24 -1.76 3.36
N GLY A 68 -7.87 -1.26 2.17
CA GLY A 68 -6.71 -1.72 1.42
C GLY A 68 -5.41 -1.56 2.20
N ILE A 69 -5.14 -0.36 2.73
CA ILE A 69 -3.97 -0.09 3.58
C ILE A 69 -3.97 -0.98 4.83
N PHE A 70 -5.11 -1.10 5.50
CA PHE A 70 -5.22 -1.93 6.69
C PHE A 70 -4.89 -3.39 6.41
N MET A 71 -5.34 -3.93 5.27
CA MET A 71 -4.98 -5.29 4.85
C MET A 71 -3.52 -5.42 4.47
N ILE A 72 -2.91 -4.40 3.86
CA ILE A 72 -1.46 -4.35 3.62
C ILE A 72 -0.73 -4.45 4.97
N LEU A 73 -1.11 -3.64 5.96
CA LEU A 73 -0.50 -3.63 7.29
C LEU A 73 -0.69 -4.97 8.03
N LEU A 74 -1.87 -5.56 7.96
CA LEU A 74 -2.11 -6.92 8.48
C LEU A 74 -1.25 -7.96 7.76
N GLY A 75 -1.08 -7.82 6.44
CA GLY A 75 -0.22 -8.68 5.65
C GLY A 75 1.24 -8.62 6.11
N VAL A 76 1.76 -7.41 6.34
CA VAL A 76 3.09 -7.17 6.92
C VAL A 76 3.18 -7.79 8.32
N LEU A 77 2.21 -7.52 9.20
CA LEU A 77 2.21 -8.01 10.58
C LEU A 77 2.25 -9.55 10.62
N PHE A 78 1.32 -10.22 9.93
CA PHE A 78 1.26 -11.67 9.92
C PHE A 78 2.47 -12.29 9.23
N GLY A 79 3.01 -11.66 8.19
CA GLY A 79 4.19 -12.16 7.51
C GLY A 79 5.47 -12.01 8.34
N ILE A 80 5.61 -10.93 9.11
CA ILE A 80 6.70 -10.77 10.11
C ILE A 80 6.59 -11.84 11.20
N LEU A 81 5.38 -12.20 11.63
CA LEU A 81 5.17 -13.31 12.57
C LEU A 81 5.46 -14.70 11.94
N GLY A 82 5.90 -14.73 10.67
CA GLY A 82 6.19 -15.96 9.93
C GLY A 82 4.94 -16.69 9.43
N GLY A 83 3.77 -16.04 9.50
CA GLY A 83 2.50 -16.55 9.01
C GLY A 83 2.47 -16.61 7.48
N ARG A 84 1.93 -17.70 6.93
CA ARG A 84 1.77 -17.89 5.47
C ARG A 84 0.67 -17.01 4.88
N LEU A 85 -0.31 -16.63 5.68
CA LEU A 85 -1.44 -15.80 5.25
C LEU A 85 -1.06 -14.33 5.07
N GLY A 86 0.03 -13.87 5.69
CA GLY A 86 0.46 -12.47 5.64
C GLY A 86 0.66 -11.96 4.22
N PRO A 87 1.57 -12.57 3.43
CA PRO A 87 1.78 -12.13 2.05
C PRO A 87 0.51 -12.17 1.18
N GLY A 88 -0.35 -13.18 1.36
CA GLY A 88 -1.62 -13.28 0.61
C GLY A 88 -2.59 -12.15 0.96
N LEU A 89 -2.78 -11.85 2.24
CA LEU A 89 -3.57 -10.70 2.70
C LEU A 89 -2.99 -9.38 2.20
N GLY A 90 -1.65 -9.27 2.20
CA GLY A 90 -0.92 -8.13 1.67
C GLY A 90 -1.21 -7.89 0.19
N ILE A 91 -1.14 -8.93 -0.66
CA ILE A 91 -1.50 -8.83 -2.09
C ILE A 91 -2.94 -8.37 -2.26
N PHE A 92 -3.88 -8.91 -1.48
CA PHE A 92 -5.28 -8.51 -1.59
C PHE A 92 -5.47 -7.04 -1.21
N GLY A 93 -4.80 -6.57 -0.15
CA GLY A 93 -4.74 -5.15 0.20
C GLY A 93 -4.12 -4.28 -0.89
N MET A 94 -3.02 -4.73 -1.49
CA MET A 94 -2.39 -4.05 -2.63
C MET A 94 -3.36 -3.94 -3.81
N LEU A 95 -4.07 -5.00 -4.16
CA LEU A 95 -5.04 -4.98 -5.27
C LEU A 95 -6.17 -3.97 -5.03
N ILE A 96 -6.72 -3.92 -3.81
CA ILE A 96 -7.71 -2.90 -3.46
C ILE A 96 -7.12 -1.50 -3.59
N PHE A 97 -5.91 -1.28 -3.06
CA PHE A 97 -5.22 0.00 -3.19
C PHE A 97 -5.03 0.38 -4.67
N THR A 98 -4.56 -0.54 -5.51
CA THR A 98 -4.38 -0.32 -6.96
C THR A 98 -5.69 0.09 -7.63
N LEU A 99 -6.80 -0.60 -7.31
CA LEU A 99 -8.11 -0.29 -7.89
C LEU A 99 -8.58 1.12 -7.51
N VAL A 100 -8.34 1.54 -6.26
CA VAL A 100 -8.65 2.90 -5.82
C VAL A 100 -7.79 3.92 -6.58
N VAL A 101 -6.49 3.71 -6.69
CA VAL A 101 -5.61 4.64 -7.42
C VAL A 101 -5.98 4.66 -8.91
N TRP A 102 -6.28 3.51 -9.50
CA TRP A 102 -6.74 3.40 -10.88
C TRP A 102 -8.05 4.16 -11.13
N HIS A 103 -8.97 4.15 -10.16
CA HIS A 103 -10.21 4.93 -10.25
C HIS A 103 -9.95 6.44 -10.42
N PHE A 104 -8.90 6.99 -9.82
CA PHE A 104 -8.57 8.42 -9.91
C PHE A 104 -7.67 8.77 -11.09
N TYR A 105 -6.69 7.92 -11.41
CA TYR A 105 -5.64 8.24 -12.39
C TYR A 105 -5.78 7.48 -13.72
N GLY A 106 -6.66 6.49 -13.80
CA GLY A 106 -6.96 5.76 -15.03
C GLY A 106 -5.70 5.22 -15.72
N ASN A 107 -5.54 5.54 -17.00
CA ASN A 107 -4.44 5.05 -17.83
C ASN A 107 -3.08 5.62 -17.44
N ASP A 108 -3.02 6.70 -16.67
CA ASP A 108 -1.76 7.30 -16.22
C ASP A 108 -1.16 6.55 -15.01
N LEU A 109 -1.88 5.58 -14.43
CA LEU A 109 -1.43 4.79 -13.28
C LEU A 109 0.05 4.32 -13.33
N PRO A 110 0.58 3.80 -14.46
CA PRO A 110 1.99 3.39 -14.51
C PRO A 110 2.99 4.52 -14.26
N ASN A 111 2.63 5.76 -14.61
CA ASN A 111 3.44 6.95 -14.36
C ASN A 111 3.25 7.48 -12.93
N ILE A 112 2.15 7.13 -12.28
CA ILE A 112 1.82 7.51 -10.90
C ILE A 112 2.46 6.55 -9.89
N ILE A 113 2.70 5.28 -10.25
CA ILE A 113 3.25 4.31 -9.29
C ILE A 113 4.72 4.62 -8.97
N GLY A 114 5.03 4.71 -7.68
CA GLY A 114 6.39 4.87 -7.18
C GLY A 114 7.10 3.56 -6.82
N GLU A 115 8.40 3.67 -6.56
CA GLU A 115 9.27 2.54 -6.20
C GLU A 115 8.87 1.84 -4.90
N GLY A 116 8.32 2.57 -3.93
CA GLY A 116 7.83 2.00 -2.67
C GLY A 116 6.68 1.02 -2.90
N TYR A 117 5.74 1.39 -3.78
CA TYR A 117 4.65 0.50 -4.17
C TYR A 117 5.18 -0.75 -4.89
N LEU A 118 6.13 -0.60 -5.82
CA LEU A 118 6.69 -1.73 -6.56
C LEU A 118 7.47 -2.69 -5.64
N LEU A 119 8.21 -2.16 -4.68
CA LEU A 119 8.90 -2.95 -3.66
C LEU A 119 7.93 -3.68 -2.74
N ALA A 120 6.84 -3.02 -2.31
CA ALA A 120 5.79 -3.66 -1.54
C ALA A 120 5.12 -4.82 -2.30
N LEU A 121 4.77 -4.58 -3.56
CA LEU A 121 4.14 -5.59 -4.42
C LEU A 121 5.09 -6.77 -4.66
N GLY A 122 6.34 -6.48 -5.03
CA GLY A 122 7.38 -7.50 -5.23
C GLY A 122 7.67 -8.31 -3.96
N GLY A 123 7.73 -7.63 -2.82
CA GLY A 123 7.91 -8.26 -1.51
C GLY A 123 6.80 -9.27 -1.22
N PHE A 124 5.53 -8.85 -1.31
CA PHE A 124 4.42 -9.78 -1.09
C PHE A 124 4.33 -10.90 -2.12
N LEU A 125 4.56 -10.62 -3.41
CA LEU A 125 4.60 -11.64 -4.46
C LEU A 125 5.67 -12.70 -4.17
N ALA A 126 6.88 -12.27 -3.81
CA ALA A 126 7.95 -13.18 -3.40
C ALA A 126 7.55 -13.99 -2.15
N GLY A 127 6.91 -13.34 -1.18
CA GLY A 127 6.38 -13.99 0.02
C GLY A 127 5.35 -15.07 -0.29
N VAL A 128 4.47 -14.87 -1.28
CA VAL A 128 3.49 -15.89 -1.72
C VAL A 128 4.17 -17.00 -2.51
N MET A 129 4.97 -16.66 -3.52
CA MET A 129 5.60 -17.65 -4.42
C MET A 129 6.60 -18.55 -3.69
N PHE A 130 7.43 -17.97 -2.82
CA PHE A 130 8.55 -18.67 -2.18
C PHE A 130 8.31 -18.98 -0.70
N GLY A 131 7.31 -18.34 -0.07
CA GLY A 131 6.88 -18.68 1.30
C GLY A 131 6.08 -19.98 1.38
N GLY A 132 5.52 -20.46 0.26
CA GLY A 132 4.70 -21.66 0.14
C GLY A 132 5.46 -22.95 -0.22
N GLY A 133 6.32 -23.46 0.65
CA GLY A 133 6.93 -24.80 0.53
C GLY A 133 6.09 -25.96 1.07
N ARG A 134 5.44 -26.72 0.17
CA ARG A 134 4.83 -28.06 0.34
C ARG A 134 3.43 -28.18 0.98
N TYR A 135 2.63 -29.01 0.26
CA TYR A 135 1.30 -29.58 0.52
C TYR A 135 0.13 -28.60 0.28
N LEU A 136 -0.78 -28.78 -0.70
CA LEU A 136 -1.48 -30.00 -1.17
C LEU A 136 -1.92 -30.88 0.00
#